data_AF-A0A8J6IP04-F1
#
_entry.id   AF-A0A8J6IP04-F1
#
_cell.length_a   1.000
_cell.length_b   1.000
_cell.length_c   1.000
_cell.angle_alpha   90.00
_cell.angle_beta   90.00
_cell.angle_gamma   90.00
#
_symmetry.space_group_name_H-M   'P 1'
#
loop_
_entity.id
_entity.type
_entity.pdbx_description
1 polymer ?
#
loop_
_entity_poly.entity_id
_entity_poly.type
_entity_poly.pdbx_seq_one_letter_code
_entity_poly.pdbx_strand_id
1 'polypeptide(L)'
;MNLKASIGYQLRSSGKALAIFYGVIYAIIAVAAIVAVSTDGQLGVAGLETSTAVFMGFLGVFTFSEDFRFLIQNGYSRKSMLRSFLCQFAVVSLLAAAIDVLNSRLLLPLWGYRSTFTQLYGQSQLPGLIWQLLWGCSLYFAIATITYFMAALYQRLGRLQRLLFMLILPLAVLVLFPVLDFQLLGGTATRWLLKVLSQALGFAEGGLQMGLPVLFFLAISAVFSVFSYLATRRASVS
;
A
#
# COMPACT_ATOMS: atom_id res chain seq x y z
N MET A 1 -15.76 -25.51 -8.47
CA MET A 1 -14.41 -25.24 -7.92
C MET A 1 -14.54 -24.45 -6.64
N ASN A 2 -13.88 -24.87 -5.55
CA ASN A 2 -14.10 -24.32 -4.22
C ASN A 2 -13.29 -23.03 -4.00
N LEU A 3 -13.86 -21.88 -4.36
CA LEU A 3 -13.29 -20.54 -4.11
C LEU A 3 -12.82 -20.36 -2.65
N LYS A 4 -13.56 -20.94 -1.69
CA LYS A 4 -13.22 -20.93 -0.26
C LYS A 4 -11.85 -21.57 0.05
N ALA A 5 -11.49 -22.66 -0.63
CA ALA A 5 -10.22 -23.35 -0.40
C ALA A 5 -9.03 -22.53 -0.90
N SER A 6 -9.18 -21.89 -2.08
CA SER A 6 -8.17 -20.97 -2.63
C SER A 6 -7.93 -19.77 -1.72
N ILE A 7 -9.00 -19.14 -1.24
CA ILE A 7 -8.92 -18.00 -0.31
C ILE A 7 -8.24 -18.42 0.98
N GLY A 8 -8.64 -19.56 1.57
CA GLY A 8 -8.05 -20.06 2.81
C GLY A 8 -6.55 -20.31 2.71
N TYR A 9 -6.08 -20.88 1.59
CA TYR A 9 -4.65 -21.08 1.34
C TYR A 9 -3.88 -19.75 1.25
N GLN A 10 -4.37 -18.82 0.42
CA GLN A 10 -3.77 -17.50 0.21
C GLN A 10 -3.70 -16.69 1.51
N LEU A 11 -4.76 -16.72 2.31
CA LEU A 11 -4.79 -16.06 3.61
C LEU A 11 -3.80 -16.67 4.59
N ARG A 12 -3.64 -18.00 4.61
CA ARG A 12 -2.67 -18.65 5.47
C ARG A 12 -1.22 -18.33 5.05
N SER A 13 -0.96 -18.29 3.74
CA SER A 13 0.35 -17.91 3.21
C SER A 13 0.69 -16.44 3.54
N SER A 14 -0.22 -15.52 3.21
CA SER A 14 -0.03 -14.09 3.44
C SER A 14 0.01 -13.74 4.93
N GLY A 15 -0.81 -14.41 5.74
CA GLY A 15 -0.82 -14.22 7.20
C GLY A 15 0.49 -14.66 7.85
N LYS A 16 1.10 -15.76 7.36
CA LYS A 16 2.45 -16.15 7.80
C LYS A 16 3.50 -15.12 7.39
N ALA A 17 3.45 -14.63 6.15
CA ALA A 17 4.36 -13.58 5.67
C ALA A 17 4.23 -12.30 6.51
N LEU A 18 3.00 -11.89 6.83
CA LEU A 18 2.72 -10.74 7.69
C LEU A 18 3.27 -10.93 9.11
N ALA A 19 3.08 -12.13 9.69
CA ALA A 19 3.59 -12.46 11.02
C ALA A 19 5.12 -12.43 11.07
N ILE A 20 5.79 -12.98 10.05
CA ILE A 20 7.26 -12.94 9.93
C ILE A 20 7.74 -11.49 9.81
N PHE A 21 7.09 -10.69 8.95
CA PHE A 21 7.42 -9.29 8.73
C PHE A 21 7.38 -8.48 10.05
N TYR A 22 6.27 -8.51 10.78
CA TYR A 22 6.18 -7.81 12.06
C TYR A 22 7.09 -8.41 13.13
N GLY A 23 7.29 -9.73 13.13
CA GLY A 23 8.22 -10.40 14.04
C GLY A 23 9.65 -9.88 13.89
N VAL A 24 10.14 -9.73 12.65
CA VAL A 24 11.46 -9.16 12.36
C VAL A 24 11.53 -7.69 12.77
N ILE A 25 10.51 -6.89 12.46
CA ILE A 25 10.46 -5.48 12.88
C ILE A 25 10.54 -5.35 14.39
N TYR A 26 9.75 -6.11 15.15
CA TYR A 26 9.78 -6.04 16.61
C TYR A 26 11.09 -6.56 17.19
N ALA A 27 11.74 -7.54 16.57
CA ALA A 27 13.08 -7.97 16.97
C ALA A 27 14.12 -6.84 16.79
N ILE A 28 14.06 -6.11 15.67
CA ILE A 28 14.94 -4.96 15.42
C ILE A 28 14.69 -3.86 16.46
N ILE A 29 13.43 -3.53 16.73
CA ILE A 29 13.07 -2.54 17.76
C ILE A 29 13.56 -2.98 19.14
N ALA A 30 13.43 -4.27 19.48
CA ALA A 30 13.89 -4.80 20.77
C ALA A 30 15.42 -4.70 20.92
N VAL A 31 16.18 -5.04 19.87
CA VAL A 31 17.65 -4.88 19.87
C VAL A 31 18.03 -3.40 20.00
N ALA A 32 17.40 -2.51 19.23
CA ALA A 32 17.61 -1.08 19.36
C ALA A 32 17.28 -0.60 20.79
N ALA A 33 16.19 -1.10 21.37
CA ALA A 33 15.76 -0.79 22.72
C ALA A 33 16.84 -1.10 23.76
N ILE A 34 17.42 -2.30 23.68
CA ILE A 34 18.50 -2.75 24.58
C ILE A 34 19.74 -1.84 24.43
N VAL A 35 20.12 -1.51 23.19
CA VAL A 35 21.29 -0.67 22.92
C VAL A 35 21.12 0.74 23.50
N ALA A 36 19.94 1.36 23.35
CA ALA A 36 19.76 2.72 23.85
C ALA A 36 19.73 2.78 25.37
N VAL A 37 19.12 1.78 26.04
CA VAL A 37 19.17 1.66 27.51
C VAL A 37 20.63 1.50 27.98
N SER A 38 21.45 0.78 27.22
CA SER A 38 22.87 0.57 27.55
C SER A 38 23.76 1.80 27.33
N THR A 39 23.29 2.79 26.57
CA THR A 39 24.05 3.98 26.17
C THR A 39 23.45 5.28 26.71
N ASP A 40 22.43 5.21 27.58
CA ASP A 40 21.58 6.33 28.00
C ASP A 40 21.05 7.16 26.81
N GLY A 41 20.89 6.51 25.66
CA GLY A 41 20.44 7.11 24.42
C GLY A 41 18.91 7.16 24.33
N GLN A 42 18.40 8.10 23.53
CA GLN A 42 16.97 8.15 23.20
C GLN A 42 16.67 7.32 21.94
N LEU A 43 15.58 6.56 21.99
CA LEU A 43 15.06 5.83 20.83
C LEU A 43 13.97 6.64 20.15
N GLY A 44 14.22 6.99 18.89
CA GLY A 44 13.17 7.41 17.98
C GLY A 44 12.72 6.24 17.13
N VAL A 45 11.50 5.74 17.35
CA VAL A 45 10.87 4.81 16.40
C VAL A 45 10.03 5.62 15.43
N ALA A 46 10.23 5.41 14.12
CA ALA A 46 9.49 6.07 13.05
C ALA A 46 9.40 5.15 11.82
N GLY A 47 8.50 5.46 10.88
CA GLY A 47 8.45 4.79 9.57
C GLY A 47 7.89 3.36 9.56
N LEU A 48 7.24 2.91 10.65
CA LEU A 48 6.63 1.57 10.70
C LEU A 48 5.53 1.40 9.66
N GLU A 49 4.60 2.35 9.58
CA GLU A 49 3.52 2.33 8.58
C GLU A 49 4.05 2.40 7.14
N THR A 50 5.16 3.11 6.91
CA THR A 50 5.85 3.14 5.61
C THR A 50 6.43 1.76 5.27
N SER A 51 7.00 1.07 6.26
CA SER A 51 7.50 -0.29 6.09
C SER A 51 6.36 -1.26 5.77
N THR A 52 5.22 -1.13 6.47
CA THR A 52 4.00 -1.91 6.20
C THR A 52 3.47 -1.65 4.79
N ALA A 53 3.47 -0.39 4.34
CA ALA A 53 3.11 -0.02 2.98
C ALA A 53 4.01 -0.70 1.93
N VAL A 54 5.32 -0.74 2.16
CA VAL A 54 6.27 -1.46 1.29
C VAL A 54 6.01 -2.97 1.29
N PHE A 55 5.74 -3.57 2.44
CA PHE A 55 5.37 -4.99 2.55
C PHE A 55 4.10 -5.30 1.73
N MET A 56 3.07 -4.46 1.83
CA MET A 56 1.83 -4.63 1.04
C MET A 56 2.10 -4.49 -0.47
N GLY A 57 3.07 -3.66 -0.86
CA GLY A 57 3.54 -3.57 -2.23
C GLY A 57 4.18 -4.87 -2.72
N PHE A 58 5.07 -5.47 -1.91
CA PHE A 58 5.65 -6.78 -2.23
C PHE A 58 4.59 -7.88 -2.31
N LEU A 59 3.63 -7.89 -1.38
CA LEU A 59 2.52 -8.85 -1.40
C LEU A 59 1.78 -8.80 -2.74
N GLY A 60 1.43 -7.61 -3.24
CA GLY A 60 0.77 -7.45 -4.53
C GLY A 60 1.59 -8.00 -5.71
N VAL A 61 2.92 -7.77 -5.70
CA VAL A 61 3.83 -8.27 -6.75
C VAL A 61 3.96 -9.79 -6.72
N PHE A 62 4.14 -10.38 -5.53
CA PHE A 62 4.32 -11.82 -5.38
C PHE A 62 3.03 -12.59 -5.64
N THR A 63 1.87 -12.07 -5.24
CA THR A 63 0.57 -12.68 -5.59
C THR A 63 0.37 -12.78 -7.10
N PHE A 64 0.83 -11.80 -7.89
CA PHE A 64 0.78 -11.94 -9.36
C PHE A 64 1.87 -12.88 -9.91
N SER A 65 3.06 -12.87 -9.33
CA SER A 65 4.20 -13.62 -9.88
C SER A 65 4.15 -15.11 -9.56
N GLU A 66 3.64 -15.47 -8.39
CA GLU A 66 3.61 -16.84 -7.85
C GLU A 66 2.18 -17.40 -7.83
N ASP A 67 1.27 -16.78 -7.05
CA ASP A 67 -0.06 -17.34 -6.81
C ASP A 67 -0.91 -17.40 -8.10
N PHE A 68 -0.81 -16.39 -8.96
CA PHE A 68 -1.53 -16.39 -10.24
C PHE A 68 -1.12 -17.56 -11.14
N ARG A 69 0.19 -17.85 -11.24
CA ARG A 69 0.72 -18.96 -12.04
C ARG A 69 0.34 -20.31 -11.44
N PHE A 70 0.40 -20.44 -10.12
CA PHE A 70 -0.02 -21.64 -9.43
C PHE A 70 -1.52 -21.93 -9.66
N LEU A 71 -2.39 -20.94 -9.51
CA LEU A 71 -3.84 -21.15 -9.65
C LEU A 71 -4.25 -21.45 -11.09
N ILE A 72 -3.58 -20.85 -12.08
CA ILE A 72 -3.94 -21.08 -13.49
C ILE A 72 -3.56 -22.50 -13.94
N GLN A 73 -2.46 -23.05 -13.42
CA GLN A 73 -2.09 -24.46 -13.61
C GLN A 73 -3.08 -25.41 -12.94
N ASN A 74 -3.68 -25.00 -11.81
CA ASN A 74 -4.74 -25.75 -11.14
C ASN A 74 -6.14 -25.54 -11.75
N GLY A 75 -6.23 -24.99 -12.97
CA GLY A 75 -7.49 -24.88 -13.73
C GLY A 75 -8.47 -23.83 -13.23
N TYR A 76 -8.06 -22.91 -12.34
CA TYR A 76 -8.96 -21.88 -11.84
C TYR A 76 -9.33 -20.87 -12.93
N SER A 77 -10.56 -20.34 -12.89
CA SER A 77 -10.96 -19.27 -13.80
C SER A 77 -10.38 -17.93 -13.36
N ARG A 78 -9.99 -17.08 -14.32
CA ARG A 78 -9.39 -15.75 -14.06
C ARG A 78 -10.29 -14.83 -13.21
N LYS A 79 -11.62 -14.92 -13.41
CA LYS A 79 -12.61 -14.19 -12.60
C LYS A 79 -12.60 -14.65 -11.13
N SER A 80 -12.45 -15.95 -10.90
CA SER A 80 -12.40 -16.56 -9.56
C SER A 80 -11.11 -16.18 -8.83
N MET A 81 -9.98 -16.21 -9.53
CA MET A 81 -8.67 -15.80 -8.97
C MET A 81 -8.68 -14.34 -8.52
N LEU A 82 -9.14 -13.42 -9.38
CA LEU A 82 -9.14 -12.00 -9.03
C LEU A 82 -10.00 -11.73 -7.79
N ARG A 83 -11.16 -12.38 -7.66
CA ARG A 83 -11.99 -12.30 -6.45
C ARG A 83 -11.26 -12.83 -5.21
N SER A 84 -10.51 -13.93 -5.36
CA SER A 84 -9.69 -14.49 -4.29
C SER A 84 -8.61 -13.50 -3.83
N PHE A 85 -7.88 -12.90 -4.77
CA PHE A 85 -6.81 -11.94 -4.48
C PHE A 85 -7.34 -10.65 -3.85
N LEU A 86 -8.46 -10.12 -4.34
CA LEU A 86 -9.08 -8.94 -3.73
C LEU A 86 -9.53 -9.23 -2.29
N CYS A 87 -10.05 -10.43 -2.03
CA CYS A 87 -10.40 -10.85 -0.67
C CYS A 87 -9.15 -10.99 0.21
N GLN A 88 -8.08 -11.60 -0.30
CA GLN A 88 -6.79 -11.70 0.38
C GLN A 88 -6.24 -10.31 0.73
N PHE A 89 -6.18 -9.39 -0.23
CA PHE A 89 -5.70 -8.03 0.00
C PHE A 89 -6.56 -7.28 1.01
N ALA A 90 -7.88 -7.42 0.96
CA ALA A 90 -8.78 -6.78 1.92
C ALA A 90 -8.57 -7.28 3.36
N VAL A 91 -8.40 -8.59 3.56
CA VAL A 91 -8.17 -9.16 4.90
C VAL A 91 -6.79 -8.78 5.42
N VAL A 92 -5.74 -8.90 4.60
CA VAL A 92 -4.37 -8.60 5.03
C VAL A 92 -4.18 -7.10 5.30
N SER A 93 -4.76 -6.23 4.47
CA SER A 93 -4.73 -4.77 4.70
C SER A 93 -5.46 -4.38 6.00
N LEU A 94 -6.60 -5.01 6.31
CA LEU A 94 -7.31 -4.79 7.56
C LEU A 94 -6.47 -5.22 8.77
N LEU A 95 -5.85 -6.40 8.72
CA LEU A 95 -4.98 -6.89 9.79
C LEU A 95 -3.74 -5.99 9.97
N ALA A 96 -3.09 -5.61 8.87
CA ALA A 96 -1.94 -4.72 8.88
C ALA A 96 -2.29 -3.35 9.48
N ALA A 97 -3.41 -2.75 9.06
CA ALA A 97 -3.88 -1.49 9.60
C ALA A 97 -4.25 -1.58 11.09
N ALA A 98 -4.85 -2.70 11.52
CA ALA A 98 -5.16 -2.92 12.94
C ALA A 98 -3.89 -3.01 13.80
N ILE A 99 -2.85 -3.69 13.31
CA ILE A 99 -1.55 -3.79 13.98
C ILE A 99 -0.89 -2.40 14.06
N ASP A 100 -0.91 -1.61 12.98
CA ASP A 100 -0.30 -0.27 12.99
C ASP A 100 -1.06 0.72 13.88
N VAL A 101 -2.39 0.62 13.95
CA VAL A 101 -3.19 1.38 14.92
C VAL A 101 -2.79 1.00 16.34
N LEU A 102 -2.61 -0.30 16.63
CA LEU A 102 -2.15 -0.76 17.93
C LEU A 102 -0.75 -0.23 18.26
N ASN A 103 0.18 -0.30 17.30
CA ASN A 103 1.54 0.25 17.42
C ASN A 103 1.50 1.75 17.70
N SER A 104 0.63 2.50 17.02
CA SER A 104 0.46 3.94 17.26
C SER A 104 0.01 4.28 18.69
N ARG A 105 -0.62 3.33 19.40
CA ARG A 105 -1.06 3.52 20.79
C ARG A 105 -0.04 3.03 21.81
N LEU A 106 0.60 1.90 21.54
CA LEU A 106 1.60 1.33 22.46
C LEU A 106 2.91 2.12 22.43
N LEU A 107 3.35 2.56 21.25
CA LEU A 107 4.66 3.19 21.09
C LEU A 107 4.64 4.70 21.33
N LEU A 108 3.47 5.34 21.31
CA LEU A 108 3.33 6.77 21.61
C LEU A 108 3.82 7.14 23.02
N PRO A 109 3.36 6.49 24.12
CA PRO A 109 3.84 6.82 25.47
C PRO A 109 5.28 6.37 25.73
N LEU A 110 5.78 5.37 24.99
CA LEU A 110 7.12 4.81 25.20
C LEU A 110 8.21 5.64 24.50
N TRP A 111 8.01 5.94 23.22
CA TRP A 111 9.04 6.53 22.35
C TRP A 111 8.53 7.69 21.50
N GLY A 112 7.36 8.26 21.85
CA GLY A 112 6.79 9.39 21.13
C GLY A 112 6.38 9.06 19.69
N TYR A 113 6.17 7.79 19.35
CA TYR A 113 5.82 7.37 17.99
C TYR A 113 4.52 8.02 17.52
N ARG A 114 4.57 8.65 16.34
CA ARG A 114 3.40 9.24 15.67
C ARG A 114 3.14 8.48 14.37
N SER A 115 1.92 7.98 14.22
CA SER A 115 1.47 7.42 12.94
C SER A 115 1.53 8.45 11.83
N THR A 116 1.69 8.00 10.59
CA THR A 116 1.62 8.85 9.40
C THR A 116 0.29 9.59 9.36
N PHE A 117 -0.80 8.93 9.78
CA PHE A 117 -2.11 9.55 9.91
C PHE A 117 -2.08 10.74 10.90
N THR A 118 -1.54 10.56 12.11
CA THR A 118 -1.48 11.66 13.10
C THR A 118 -0.47 12.74 12.73
N GLN A 119 0.56 12.41 11.94
CA GLN A 119 1.48 13.39 11.37
C GLN A 119 0.81 14.27 10.30
N LEU A 120 -0.05 13.69 9.46
CA LEU A 120 -0.76 14.42 8.40
C LEU A 120 -1.97 15.21 8.92
N TYR A 121 -2.75 14.62 9.82
CA TYR A 121 -4.06 15.14 10.22
C TYR A 121 -4.11 15.69 11.66
N GLY A 122 -3.01 15.61 12.40
CA GLY A 122 -2.95 16.00 13.81
C GLY A 122 -3.54 14.96 14.77
N GLN A 123 -3.43 15.22 16.07
CA GLN A 123 -3.99 14.34 17.10
C GLN A 123 -5.42 14.76 17.46
N SER A 124 -6.39 13.87 17.23
CA SER A 124 -7.76 13.97 17.76
C SER A 124 -8.09 12.75 18.60
N GLN A 125 -8.78 12.95 19.74
CA GLN A 125 -8.67 12.02 20.87
C GLN A 125 -9.55 10.75 20.81
N LEU A 126 -10.63 10.65 20.03
CA LEU A 126 -11.46 9.42 20.05
C LEU A 126 -12.05 8.99 18.69
N PRO A 127 -12.60 9.88 17.83
CA PRO A 127 -13.02 9.49 16.46
C PRO A 127 -11.83 9.10 15.57
N GLY A 128 -10.62 9.55 15.91
CA GLY A 128 -9.42 9.34 15.10
C GLY A 128 -9.01 7.88 14.92
N LEU A 129 -9.40 6.96 15.82
CA LEU A 129 -9.02 5.54 15.72
C LEU A 129 -9.67 4.84 14.54
N ILE A 130 -10.98 4.98 14.41
CA ILE A 130 -11.75 4.37 13.31
C ILE A 130 -11.28 4.99 11.99
N TRP A 131 -11.07 6.31 11.97
CA TRP A 131 -10.55 6.98 10.79
C TRP A 131 -9.12 6.55 10.43
N GLN A 132 -8.23 6.40 11.40
CA GLN A 132 -6.86 5.89 11.17
C GLN A 132 -6.88 4.46 10.63
N LEU A 133 -7.76 3.59 11.18
CA LEU A 133 -7.91 2.22 10.71
C LEU A 133 -8.45 2.16 9.28
N LEU A 134 -9.52 2.91 8.99
CA LEU A 134 -10.12 2.96 7.66
C LEU A 134 -9.15 3.58 6.64
N TRP A 135 -8.43 4.62 7.03
CA TRP A 135 -7.40 5.26 6.22
C TRP A 135 -6.26 4.31 5.91
N GLY A 136 -5.67 3.66 6.93
CA GLY A 136 -4.59 2.70 6.75
C GLY A 136 -5.02 1.49 5.91
N CYS A 137 -6.20 0.93 6.20
CA CYS A 137 -6.76 -0.20 5.47
C CYS A 137 -6.96 0.13 3.98
N SER A 138 -7.60 1.27 3.68
CA SER A 138 -7.84 1.70 2.30
C SER A 138 -6.55 2.02 1.55
N LEU A 139 -5.57 2.66 2.20
CA LEU A 139 -4.25 2.90 1.64
C LEU A 139 -3.52 1.60 1.30
N TYR A 140 -3.42 0.68 2.26
CA TYR A 140 -2.74 -0.61 2.07
C TYR A 140 -3.42 -1.47 1.00
N PHE A 141 -4.75 -1.45 0.95
CA PHE A 141 -5.52 -2.10 -0.10
C PHE A 141 -5.23 -1.50 -1.48
N ALA A 142 -5.16 -0.16 -1.59
CA ALA A 142 -4.81 0.52 -2.84
C ALA A 142 -3.38 0.21 -3.29
N ILE A 143 -2.40 0.19 -2.37
CA ILE A 143 -1.02 -0.17 -2.69
C ILE A 143 -0.93 -1.59 -3.23
N ALA A 144 -1.61 -2.56 -2.61
CA ALA A 144 -1.62 -3.95 -3.06
C ALA A 144 -2.22 -4.11 -4.46
N THR A 145 -3.33 -3.41 -4.77
CA THR A 145 -3.96 -3.49 -6.09
C THR A 145 -3.17 -2.76 -7.19
N ILE A 146 -2.54 -1.61 -6.87
CA ILE A 146 -1.63 -0.92 -7.78
C ILE A 146 -0.43 -1.81 -8.11
N THR A 147 0.21 -2.38 -7.10
CA THR A 147 1.41 -3.21 -7.29
C THR A 147 1.10 -4.53 -7.99
N TYR A 148 -0.05 -5.14 -7.71
CA TYR A 148 -0.56 -6.28 -8.47
C TYR A 148 -0.77 -5.93 -9.95
N PHE A 149 -1.38 -4.78 -10.24
CA PHE A 149 -1.52 -4.29 -11.62
C PHE A 149 -0.17 -4.05 -12.29
N MET A 150 0.77 -3.41 -11.58
CA MET A 150 2.11 -3.16 -12.09
C MET A 150 2.85 -4.46 -12.40
N ALA A 151 2.73 -5.47 -11.54
CA ALA A 151 3.29 -6.79 -11.79
C ALA A 151 2.64 -7.47 -13.01
N ALA A 152 1.34 -7.31 -13.18
CA ALA A 152 0.62 -7.77 -14.37
C ALA A 152 1.09 -7.08 -15.66
N LEU A 153 1.37 -5.78 -15.61
CA LEU A 153 1.93 -5.03 -16.72
C LEU A 153 3.38 -5.41 -17.00
N TYR A 154 4.18 -5.58 -15.95
CA TYR A 154 5.61 -5.93 -16.05
C TYR A 154 5.83 -7.24 -16.82
N GLN A 155 5.01 -8.26 -16.56
CA GLN A 155 5.13 -9.53 -17.27
C GLN A 155 4.74 -9.46 -18.76
N ARG A 156 4.05 -8.40 -19.20
CA ARG A 156 3.67 -8.18 -20.60
C ARG A 156 4.71 -7.42 -21.41
N LEU A 157 5.59 -6.67 -20.75
CA LEU A 157 6.55 -5.81 -21.41
C LEU A 157 7.79 -6.61 -21.82
N GLY A 158 8.41 -6.28 -22.96
CA GLY A 158 9.71 -6.83 -23.36
C GLY A 158 10.83 -6.43 -22.38
N ARG A 159 12.01 -7.06 -22.43
CA ARG A 159 13.14 -6.75 -21.50
C ARG A 159 13.51 -5.26 -21.51
N LEU A 160 13.61 -4.66 -22.70
CA LEU A 160 13.91 -3.23 -22.87
C LEU A 160 12.76 -2.34 -22.39
N GLN A 161 11.52 -2.67 -22.74
CA GLN A 161 10.34 -1.90 -22.33
C GLN A 161 10.15 -1.92 -20.81
N ARG A 162 10.48 -3.03 -20.13
CA ARG A 162 10.45 -3.14 -18.67
C ARG A 162 11.41 -2.18 -18.00
N LEU A 163 12.67 -2.14 -18.45
CA LEU A 163 13.69 -1.26 -17.90
C LEU A 163 13.36 0.22 -18.15
N LEU A 164 12.94 0.55 -19.38
CA LEU A 164 12.55 1.91 -19.73
C LEU A 164 11.33 2.35 -18.90
N PHE A 165 10.30 1.52 -18.77
CA PHE A 165 9.10 1.89 -18.01
C PHE A 165 9.38 2.05 -16.50
N MET A 166 10.18 1.16 -15.90
CA MET A 166 10.50 1.22 -14.47
C MET A 166 11.39 2.41 -14.09
N LEU A 167 12.34 2.78 -14.96
CA LEU A 167 13.29 3.86 -14.67
C LEU A 167 12.80 5.23 -15.16
N ILE A 168 12.26 5.29 -16.38
CA ILE A 168 11.89 6.55 -17.03
C ILE A 168 10.55 7.05 -16.51
N LEU A 169 9.58 6.18 -16.22
CA LEU A 169 8.25 6.65 -15.78
C LEU A 169 8.32 7.45 -14.46
N PRO A 170 8.99 6.98 -13.38
CA PRO A 170 9.08 7.75 -12.14
C PRO A 170 9.84 9.06 -12.35
N LEU A 171 10.95 9.02 -13.10
CA LEU A 171 11.75 10.21 -13.39
C LEU A 171 10.96 11.22 -14.24
N ALA A 172 10.22 10.74 -15.23
CA ALA A 172 9.38 11.56 -16.11
C ALA A 172 8.28 12.27 -15.33
N VAL A 173 7.58 11.53 -14.47
CA VAL A 173 6.43 12.05 -13.73
C VAL A 173 6.85 12.93 -12.55
N LEU A 174 7.90 12.55 -11.81
CA LEU A 174 8.28 13.24 -10.57
C LEU A 174 9.28 14.39 -10.79
N VAL A 175 10.08 14.34 -11.86
CA VAL A 175 11.16 15.32 -12.09
C VAL A 175 10.93 16.09 -13.38
N LEU A 176 10.83 15.41 -14.52
CA LEU A 176 10.71 16.10 -15.81
C LEU A 176 9.40 16.89 -15.91
N PHE A 177 8.27 16.32 -15.53
CA PHE A 177 6.97 16.98 -15.63
C PHE A 177 6.91 18.31 -14.83
N PRO A 178 7.27 18.35 -13.52
CA PRO A 178 7.28 19.61 -12.78
C PRO A 178 8.28 20.63 -13.33
N VAL A 179 9.46 20.19 -13.78
CA VAL A 179 10.47 21.09 -14.34
C VAL A 179 10.01 21.71 -15.65
N LEU A 180 9.40 20.90 -16.54
CA LEU A 180 8.85 21.38 -17.81
C LEU A 180 7.66 22.30 -17.60
N ASP A 181 6.76 21.99 -16.66
CA ASP A 181 5.63 22.87 -16.30
C ASP A 181 6.10 24.19 -15.68
N PHE A 182 7.17 24.16 -14.87
CA PHE A 182 7.77 25.38 -14.34
C PHE A 182 8.33 26.27 -15.46
N GLN A 183 9.02 25.69 -16.44
CA GLN A 183 9.64 26.43 -17.54
C GLN A 183 8.63 26.91 -18.60
N LEU A 184 7.58 26.11 -18.90
CA LEU A 184 6.64 26.38 -20.01
C LEU A 184 5.34 27.05 -19.56
N LEU A 185 4.84 26.74 -18.37
CA LEU A 185 3.49 27.08 -17.89
C LEU A 185 3.51 27.81 -16.54
N GLY A 186 4.69 28.20 -16.06
CA GLY A 186 4.86 28.91 -14.78
C GLY A 186 4.40 28.09 -13.57
N GLY A 187 4.46 26.76 -13.66
CA GLY A 187 4.09 25.87 -12.56
C GLY A 187 2.58 25.76 -12.31
N THR A 188 1.75 26.14 -13.28
CA THR A 188 0.28 26.17 -13.12
C THR A 188 -0.29 24.76 -13.03
N ALA A 189 0.18 23.83 -13.88
CA ALA A 189 -0.34 22.46 -13.88
C ALA A 189 0.08 21.71 -12.61
N THR A 190 1.31 21.91 -12.13
CA THR A 190 1.82 21.31 -10.90
C THR A 190 1.07 21.82 -9.68
N ARG A 191 0.80 23.14 -9.59
CA ARG A 191 0.00 23.71 -8.49
C ARG A 191 -1.44 23.21 -8.51
N TRP A 192 -2.05 23.14 -9.69
CA TRP A 192 -3.38 22.57 -9.85
C TRP A 192 -3.41 21.10 -9.42
N LEU A 193 -2.45 20.29 -9.87
CA LEU A 193 -2.32 18.89 -9.50
C LEU A 193 -2.18 18.73 -7.98
N LEU A 194 -1.29 19.50 -7.35
CA LEU A 194 -1.09 19.48 -5.90
C LEU A 194 -2.36 19.91 -5.14
N LYS A 195 -3.11 20.90 -5.64
CA LYS A 195 -4.40 21.31 -5.04
C LYS A 195 -5.44 20.19 -5.14
N VAL A 196 -5.53 19.51 -6.28
CA VAL A 196 -6.43 18.35 -6.45
C VAL A 196 -6.04 17.21 -5.52
N LEU A 197 -4.73 16.91 -5.40
CA LEU A 197 -4.23 15.89 -4.50
C LEU A 197 -4.45 16.24 -3.02
N SER A 198 -4.20 17.49 -2.62
CA SER A 198 -4.43 17.92 -1.25
C SER A 198 -5.91 17.86 -0.89
N GLN A 199 -6.78 18.25 -1.81
CA GLN A 199 -8.23 18.09 -1.65
C GLN A 199 -8.62 16.61 -1.55
N ALA A 200 -8.10 15.74 -2.41
CA ALA A 200 -8.35 14.30 -2.34
C ALA A 200 -7.87 13.68 -1.02
N LEU A 201 -6.77 14.20 -0.47
CA LEU A 201 -6.26 13.88 0.87
C LEU A 201 -7.01 14.63 1.99
N GLY A 202 -8.16 15.24 1.73
CA GLY A 202 -9.04 15.78 2.77
C GLY A 202 -8.66 17.17 3.29
N PHE A 203 -7.65 17.83 2.71
CA PHE A 203 -7.28 19.22 2.99
C PHE A 203 -8.11 20.15 2.09
N ALA A 204 -9.35 20.44 2.51
CA ALA A 204 -10.26 21.34 1.80
C ALA A 204 -10.34 22.72 2.48
N GLU A 205 -10.72 23.74 1.70
CA GLU A 205 -10.80 25.15 2.15
C GLU A 205 -11.82 25.38 3.28
N GLY A 206 -12.69 24.40 3.56
CA GLY A 206 -13.71 24.45 4.63
C GLY A 206 -13.42 23.57 5.86
N GLY A 207 -12.22 23.00 5.98
CA GLY A 207 -11.81 22.15 7.11
C GLY A 207 -11.39 20.74 6.72
N LEU A 208 -11.05 19.93 7.72
CA LEU A 208 -10.48 18.59 7.50
C LEU A 208 -11.58 17.53 7.28
N GLN A 209 -11.66 16.99 6.06
CA GLN A 209 -12.64 15.97 5.70
C GLN A 209 -12.01 14.57 5.72
N MET A 210 -12.09 13.89 6.87
CA MET A 210 -11.42 12.59 7.09
C MET A 210 -11.96 11.42 6.23
N GLY A 211 -13.19 11.53 5.69
CA GLY A 211 -13.77 10.49 4.82
C GLY A 211 -13.27 10.53 3.37
N LEU A 212 -12.85 11.69 2.89
CA LEU A 212 -12.46 11.89 1.50
C LEU A 212 -11.20 11.10 1.07
N PRO A 213 -10.12 11.02 1.88
CA PRO A 213 -8.97 10.17 1.58
C PRO A 213 -9.33 8.70 1.45
N VAL A 214 -10.22 8.19 2.29
CA VAL A 214 -10.64 6.79 2.29
C VAL A 214 -11.36 6.47 0.98
N LEU A 215 -12.30 7.34 0.57
CA LEU A 215 -13.00 7.19 -0.70
C LEU A 215 -12.04 7.29 -1.90
N PHE A 216 -11.07 8.20 -1.84
CA PHE A 216 -10.05 8.34 -2.87
C PHE A 216 -9.22 7.06 -3.05
N PHE A 217 -8.71 6.47 -1.97
CA PHE A 217 -7.95 5.23 -2.05
C PHE A 217 -8.80 4.04 -2.50
N LEU A 218 -10.05 3.95 -2.06
CA LEU A 218 -10.97 2.92 -2.54
C LEU A 218 -11.31 3.08 -4.04
N ALA A 219 -11.50 4.32 -4.51
CA ALA A 219 -11.72 4.61 -5.93
C ALA A 219 -10.51 4.21 -6.78
N ILE A 220 -9.30 4.57 -6.35
CA ILE A 220 -8.05 4.11 -6.97
C ILE A 220 -8.00 2.59 -7.03
N SER A 221 -8.25 1.92 -5.90
CA SER A 221 -8.19 0.46 -5.84
C SER A 221 -9.21 -0.21 -6.77
N ALA A 222 -10.43 0.35 -6.89
CA ALA A 222 -11.45 -0.14 -7.81
C ALA A 222 -11.00 -0.01 -9.28
N VAL A 223 -10.44 1.14 -9.67
CA VAL A 223 -9.92 1.39 -11.02
C VAL A 223 -8.78 0.42 -11.35
N PHE A 224 -7.79 0.27 -10.46
CA PHE A 224 -6.66 -0.63 -10.67
C PHE A 224 -7.06 -2.11 -10.65
N SER A 225 -8.08 -2.49 -9.90
CA SER A 225 -8.65 -3.85 -9.92
C SER A 225 -9.29 -4.17 -11.28
N VAL A 226 -10.01 -3.21 -11.87
CA VAL A 226 -10.57 -3.34 -13.22
C VAL A 226 -9.46 -3.42 -14.27
N PHE A 227 -8.44 -2.57 -14.19
CA PHE A 227 -7.29 -2.65 -15.10
C PHE A 227 -6.51 -3.95 -14.95
N SER A 228 -6.37 -4.46 -13.73
CA SER A 228 -5.80 -5.78 -13.44
C SER A 228 -6.59 -6.91 -14.07
N TYR A 229 -7.92 -6.84 -14.03
CA TYR A 229 -8.79 -7.80 -14.72
C TYR A 229 -8.59 -7.77 -16.25
N LEU A 230 -8.52 -6.58 -16.84
CA LEU A 230 -8.29 -6.41 -18.27
C LEU A 230 -6.88 -6.91 -18.68
N ALA A 231 -5.87 -6.63 -17.86
CA ALA A 231 -4.50 -7.10 -18.02
C ALA A 231 -4.35 -8.62 -17.79
N THR A 232 -5.23 -9.25 -17.02
CA THR A 232 -5.20 -10.72 -16.89
C THR A 232 -5.99 -11.41 -18.00
N ARG A 233 -7.03 -10.79 -18.57
CA ARG A 233 -7.85 -11.38 -19.64
C ARG A 233 -7.10 -11.62 -20.95
N ARG A 234 -6.11 -10.79 -21.29
CA ARG A 234 -5.31 -10.94 -22.52
C ARG A 234 -3.93 -11.59 -22.30
N ALA A 235 -3.63 -12.08 -21.09
CA ALA A 235 -2.36 -12.76 -20.84
C ALA A 235 -2.40 -14.17 -21.50
N SER A 236 -1.53 -14.42 -22.47
CA SER A 236 -1.24 -15.76 -22.98
C SER A 236 -0.41 -16.48 -21.94
N VAL A 237 -0.86 -17.65 -21.50
CA VAL A 237 -0.02 -18.57 -20.75
C VAL A 237 0.91 -19.19 -21.78
N SER A 238 2.16 -18.73 -21.82
CA SER A 238 3.26 -19.40 -22.52
C SER A 238 4.16 -20.02 -21.47
#